data_AF-A0A382N288-F1
#
_entry.id   AF-A0A382N288-F1
#
_cell.length_a   1.000
_cell.length_b   1.000
_cell.length_c   1.000
_cell.angle_alpha   90.00
_cell.angle_beta   90.00
_cell.angle_gamma   90.00
#
_symmetry.space_group_name_H-M   'P 1'
#
loop_
_entity.id
_entity.type
_entity.pdbx_description
1 polymer ?
#
loop_
_entity_poly.entity_id
_entity_poly.type
_entity_poly.pdbx_seq_one_letter_code
_entity_poly.pdbx_strand_id
1 'polypeptide(L)'
;EVRKDWAQYYDRITMMDARAGQNLREIAEAGLAEDTIVFYYGDHGSGMPRSKRWPYNSGLNVPLILYVPEKWRHLAPKGYKAGGRSDRLVAFIDFAPTLLNLAGIKPPKHMQGYAFMGKHAAPEQPYIYGFRGRMDERYDMVRVVRDKRYIYIRNYMPHKIYGQYISYMFKTPTTQVWHDLYHAGKLNAAQSRFWQTKPAEELYDLANDRDEVNNLAGSKKHADILKRLRKAQRALAVKIRDVGFLPEGEIHSRSGEGAPYDMGHNDKVYPMERVMNAAEIASMKSEPARKELAKLITDKDSAVRYWAAMGYLIRGEKAVASGREQLREALNDESTAVVCVAAEALGRYGKGKDQSAAVDTLMKHADVSKNSVFTS
;
A
#
# COMPACT_ATOMS: atom_id res chain seq x y z
N GLU A 1 29.70 -3.72 2.19
CA GLU A 1 28.45 -3.77 1.39
C GLU A 1 27.52 -2.58 1.64
N VAL A 2 26.79 -2.48 2.76
CA VAL A 2 25.76 -1.42 2.94
C VAL A 2 26.25 0.01 2.68
N ARG A 3 27.43 0.39 3.21
CA ARG A 3 28.03 1.70 2.96
C ARG A 3 28.41 1.93 1.49
N LYS A 4 28.75 0.86 0.76
CA LYS A 4 29.10 0.92 -0.66
C LYS A 4 27.86 1.18 -1.52
N ASP A 5 26.73 0.52 -1.22
CA ASP A 5 25.46 0.80 -1.89
C ASP A 5 25.03 2.26 -1.66
N TRP A 6 25.20 2.79 -0.45
CA TRP A 6 24.94 4.21 -0.17
C TRP A 6 25.87 5.17 -0.92
N ALA A 7 27.17 4.85 -1.00
CA ALA A 7 28.12 5.66 -1.77
C ALA A 7 27.72 5.72 -3.25
N GLN A 8 27.40 4.57 -3.86
CA GLN A 8 26.91 4.52 -5.25
C GLN A 8 25.61 5.31 -5.43
N TYR A 9 24.69 5.25 -4.45
CA TYR A 9 23.46 6.02 -4.49
C TYR A 9 23.73 7.53 -4.51
N TYR A 10 24.70 8.01 -3.72
CA TYR A 10 25.11 9.42 -3.74
C TYR A 10 25.80 9.82 -5.04
N ASP A 11 26.65 8.98 -5.62
CA ASP A 11 27.25 9.24 -6.94
C ASP A 11 26.16 9.44 -8.00
N ARG A 12 25.11 8.60 -7.98
CA ARG A 12 23.97 8.75 -8.89
C ARG A 12 23.17 10.02 -8.65
N ILE A 13 23.03 10.46 -7.40
CA ILE A 13 22.41 11.75 -7.09
C ILE A 13 23.22 12.91 -7.66
N THR A 14 24.55 12.89 -7.51
CA THR A 14 25.43 13.92 -8.09
C THR A 14 25.32 13.99 -9.61
N MET A 15 25.30 12.84 -10.28
CA MET A 15 25.09 12.80 -11.74
C MET A 15 23.73 13.36 -12.16
N MET A 16 22.68 13.03 -11.40
CA MET A 16 21.32 13.52 -11.65
C MET A 16 21.21 15.03 -11.42
N ASP A 17 21.86 15.58 -10.39
CA ASP A 17 21.92 17.02 -10.12
C ASP A 17 22.59 17.79 -11.28
N ALA A 18 23.73 17.29 -11.77
CA ALA A 18 24.39 17.88 -12.94
C ALA A 18 23.47 17.89 -14.19
N ARG A 19 22.68 16.83 -14.38
CA ARG A 19 21.70 16.75 -15.48
C ARG A 19 20.53 17.71 -15.28
N ALA A 20 20.02 17.88 -14.07
CA ALA A 20 19.01 18.88 -13.77
C ALA A 20 19.52 20.29 -14.05
N GLY A 21 20.75 20.62 -13.63
CA GLY A 21 21.39 21.88 -13.94
C GLY A 21 21.58 22.12 -15.45
N GLN A 22 21.90 21.07 -16.21
CA GLN A 22 21.94 21.16 -17.68
C GLN A 22 20.57 21.53 -18.27
N ASN A 23 19.51 20.81 -17.90
CA ASN A 23 18.17 21.07 -18.42
C ASN A 23 17.70 22.51 -18.09
N LEU A 24 18.04 23.02 -16.91
CA LEU A 24 17.71 24.40 -16.51
C LEU A 24 18.47 25.44 -17.36
N ARG A 25 19.74 25.17 -17.72
CA ARG A 25 20.50 26.03 -18.65
C ARG A 25 19.89 26.02 -20.04
N GLU A 26 19.49 24.86 -20.56
CA GLU A 26 18.84 24.75 -21.87
C GLU A 26 17.53 25.56 -21.93
N ILE A 27 16.71 25.54 -20.86
CA ILE A 27 15.51 26.40 -20.74
C ILE A 27 15.87 27.89 -20.77
N ALA A 28 16.94 28.29 -20.08
CA ALA A 28 17.38 29.68 -20.03
C ALA A 28 17.97 30.16 -21.37
N GLU A 29 18.80 29.35 -22.03
CA GLU A 29 19.39 29.63 -23.34
C GLU A 29 18.32 29.74 -24.44
N ALA A 30 17.22 28.99 -24.31
CA ALA A 30 16.06 29.11 -25.18
C ALA A 30 15.20 30.37 -24.91
N GLY A 31 15.53 31.17 -23.88
CA GLY A 31 14.76 32.36 -23.49
C GLY A 31 13.43 32.03 -22.80
N LEU A 32 13.24 30.81 -22.29
CA LEU A 32 11.97 30.31 -21.74
C LEU A 32 11.91 30.32 -20.20
N ALA A 33 12.94 30.82 -19.52
CA ALA A 33 13.05 30.76 -18.05
C ALA A 33 11.88 31.45 -17.32
N GLU A 34 11.52 32.67 -17.74
CA GLU A 34 10.40 33.42 -17.13
C GLU A 34 9.03 32.83 -17.46
N ASP A 35 8.96 31.98 -18.48
CA ASP A 35 7.74 31.34 -18.96
C ASP A 35 7.52 29.93 -18.38
N THR A 36 8.48 29.41 -17.63
CA THR A 36 8.47 28.00 -17.20
C THR A 36 8.35 27.87 -15.67
N ILE A 37 7.29 27.23 -15.21
CA ILE A 37 7.19 26.72 -13.83
C ILE A 37 7.91 25.37 -13.76
N VAL A 38 8.81 25.20 -12.79
CA VAL A 38 9.59 23.95 -12.64
C VAL A 38 9.15 23.19 -11.40
N PHE A 39 8.78 21.93 -11.60
CA PHE A 39 8.59 20.95 -10.53
C PHE A 39 9.73 19.94 -10.60
N TYR A 40 10.37 19.67 -9.47
CA TYR A 40 11.39 18.62 -9.35
C TYR A 40 11.06 17.71 -8.17
N TYR A 41 10.93 16.41 -8.42
CA TYR A 41 10.53 15.44 -7.42
C TYR A 41 11.00 14.02 -7.77
N GLY A 42 11.10 13.15 -6.76
CA GLY A 42 11.28 11.70 -6.95
C GLY A 42 9.94 10.98 -6.96
N ASP A 43 9.82 9.80 -7.56
CA ASP A 43 8.58 9.01 -7.64
C ASP A 43 8.34 8.12 -6.39
N HIS A 44 9.41 7.77 -5.69
CA HIS A 44 9.36 7.05 -4.42
C HIS A 44 10.67 7.26 -3.64
N GLY A 45 10.72 6.76 -2.40
CA GLY A 45 11.94 6.74 -1.59
C GLY A 45 13.08 5.94 -2.21
N SER A 46 14.23 5.90 -1.53
CA SER A 46 15.45 5.29 -2.08
C SER A 46 15.27 3.82 -2.52
N GLY A 47 16.16 3.34 -3.39
CA GLY A 47 16.23 1.92 -3.77
C GLY A 47 16.70 0.99 -2.64
N MET A 48 16.98 1.53 -1.45
CA MET A 48 17.40 0.75 -0.30
C MET A 48 16.25 -0.09 0.27
N PRO A 49 16.55 -1.23 0.91
CA PRO A 49 15.54 -2.04 1.58
C PRO A 49 14.73 -1.21 2.59
N ARG A 50 13.43 -1.52 2.71
CA ARG A 50 12.44 -0.80 3.54
C ARG A 50 12.06 0.62 3.06
N SER A 51 12.68 1.16 2.01
CA SER A 51 12.22 2.38 1.32
C SER A 51 11.27 2.05 0.16
N LYS A 52 11.77 1.91 -1.08
CA LYS A 52 10.95 1.54 -2.25
C LYS A 52 10.11 0.28 -1.96
N ARG A 53 8.84 0.28 -2.41
CA ARG A 53 7.80 -0.75 -2.19
C ARG A 53 7.23 -0.82 -0.77
N TRP A 54 7.70 0.00 0.16
CA TRP A 54 7.15 0.09 1.51
C TRP A 54 6.47 1.42 1.75
N PRO A 55 5.23 1.43 2.26
CA PRO A 55 4.52 2.68 2.50
C PRO A 55 4.87 3.27 3.88
N TYR A 56 6.14 3.15 4.28
CA TYR A 56 6.72 3.89 5.40
C TYR A 56 7.08 5.32 4.95
N ASN A 57 7.33 6.22 5.88
CA ASN A 57 7.76 7.58 5.56
C ASN A 57 9.06 7.57 4.73
N SER A 58 9.96 6.61 4.95
CA SER A 58 11.16 6.42 4.13
C SER A 58 10.91 6.04 2.66
N GLY A 59 9.72 5.50 2.34
CA GLY A 59 9.30 5.15 0.97
C GLY A 59 8.34 6.16 0.35
N LEU A 60 7.56 6.89 1.16
CA LEU A 60 6.53 7.83 0.71
C LEU A 60 6.99 9.29 0.70
N ASN A 61 7.94 9.68 1.55
CA ASN A 61 8.42 11.05 1.65
C ASN A 61 9.55 11.29 0.64
N VAL A 62 9.21 11.96 -0.45
CA VAL A 62 10.11 12.28 -1.57
C VAL A 62 10.40 13.79 -1.60
N PRO A 63 11.52 14.22 -2.21
CA PRO A 63 11.73 15.64 -2.45
C PRO A 63 10.63 16.18 -3.37
N LEU A 64 10.21 17.43 -3.11
CA LEU A 64 9.43 18.25 -4.02
C LEU A 64 9.97 19.67 -3.96
N ILE A 65 10.57 20.12 -5.06
CA ILE A 65 11.06 21.49 -5.25
C ILE A 65 10.17 22.13 -6.31
N LEU A 66 9.69 23.34 -5.99
CA LEU A 66 8.85 24.14 -6.87
C LEU A 66 9.51 25.49 -7.10
N TYR A 67 9.76 25.80 -8.37
CA TYR A 67 10.15 27.13 -8.80
C TYR A 67 9.03 27.75 -9.64
N VAL A 68 8.60 28.94 -9.23
CA VAL A 68 7.61 29.75 -9.96
C VAL A 68 8.29 31.08 -10.31
N PRO A 69 8.51 31.39 -11.61
CA PRO A 69 9.14 32.64 -12.02
C PRO A 69 8.22 33.83 -11.72
N GLU A 70 8.76 35.04 -11.78
CA GLU A 70 8.03 36.25 -11.35
C GLU A 70 6.77 36.48 -12.20
N LYS A 71 6.86 36.22 -13.51
CA LYS A 71 5.72 36.27 -14.43
C LYS A 71 4.50 35.45 -13.95
N TRP A 72 4.75 34.28 -13.38
CA TRP A 72 3.71 33.35 -12.91
C TRP A 72 3.45 33.43 -11.40
N ARG A 73 3.99 34.43 -10.70
CA ARG A 73 3.89 34.56 -9.24
C ARG A 73 2.46 34.57 -8.71
N HIS A 74 1.53 35.10 -9.49
CA HIS A 74 0.09 35.11 -9.18
C HIS A 74 -0.57 33.71 -9.17
N LEU A 75 0.07 32.71 -9.77
CA LEU A 75 -0.37 31.31 -9.75
C LEU A 75 0.30 30.49 -8.64
N ALA A 76 1.29 31.05 -7.94
CA ALA A 76 2.05 30.35 -6.91
C ALA A 76 1.15 29.88 -5.74
N PRO A 77 1.52 28.80 -5.03
CA PRO A 77 0.79 28.39 -3.83
C PRO A 77 0.82 29.50 -2.78
N LYS A 78 -0.22 29.56 -1.93
CA LYS A 78 -0.30 30.53 -0.84
C LYS A 78 0.95 30.45 0.05
N GLY A 79 1.59 31.59 0.29
CA GLY A 79 2.81 31.68 1.10
C GLY A 79 4.10 31.30 0.36
N TYR A 80 4.06 31.18 -0.98
CA TYR A 80 5.26 30.92 -1.77
C TYR A 80 6.32 32.01 -1.59
N LYS A 81 7.56 31.58 -1.32
CA LYS A 81 8.76 32.40 -1.28
C LYS A 81 9.89 31.60 -1.91
N ALA A 82 10.64 32.21 -2.83
CA ALA A 82 11.85 31.60 -3.40
C ALA A 82 12.85 31.27 -2.28
N GLY A 83 13.41 30.06 -2.30
CA GLY A 83 14.26 29.53 -1.22
C GLY A 83 13.50 29.24 0.09
N GLY A 84 12.18 29.40 0.12
CA GLY A 84 11.34 29.09 1.27
C GLY A 84 11.06 27.59 1.43
N ARG A 85 10.39 27.25 2.54
CA ARG A 85 9.94 25.89 2.84
C ARG A 85 8.45 25.91 3.15
N SER A 86 7.76 24.84 2.74
CA SER A 86 6.37 24.57 3.15
C SER A 86 6.32 23.26 3.92
N ASP A 87 5.44 23.19 4.92
CA ASP A 87 5.05 21.97 5.63
C ASP A 87 3.72 21.40 5.10
N ARG A 88 3.18 21.98 4.01
CA ARG A 88 1.95 21.52 3.37
C ARG A 88 2.10 20.06 2.95
N LEU A 89 1.09 19.26 3.28
CA LEU A 89 1.00 17.91 2.74
C LEU A 89 0.59 17.95 1.26
N VAL A 90 1.41 17.31 0.41
CA VAL A 90 1.18 17.18 -1.04
C VAL A 90 1.37 15.72 -1.43
N ALA A 91 0.46 15.18 -2.23
CA ALA A 91 0.53 13.85 -2.82
C ALA A 91 0.61 13.93 -4.34
N PHE A 92 1.10 12.91 -5.03
CA PHE A 92 1.18 12.94 -6.51
C PHE A 92 -0.16 13.03 -7.20
N ILE A 93 -1.23 12.50 -6.58
CA ILE A 93 -2.58 12.64 -7.11
C ILE A 93 -3.01 14.11 -7.20
N ASP A 94 -2.35 15.02 -6.49
CA ASP A 94 -2.60 16.46 -6.53
C ASP A 94 -1.99 17.14 -7.76
N PHE A 95 -1.06 16.49 -8.47
CA PHE A 95 -0.37 17.08 -9.62
C PHE A 95 -1.30 17.26 -10.81
N ALA A 96 -2.11 16.24 -11.14
CA ALA A 96 -3.08 16.31 -12.23
C ALA A 96 -4.07 17.50 -12.08
N PRO A 97 -4.79 17.64 -10.94
CA PRO A 97 -5.67 18.79 -10.74
C PRO A 97 -4.87 20.11 -10.64
N THR A 98 -3.64 20.10 -10.13
CA THR A 98 -2.79 21.30 -10.11
C THR A 98 -2.44 21.76 -11.53
N LEU A 99 -2.04 20.86 -12.42
CA LEU A 99 -1.70 21.18 -13.81
C LEU A 99 -2.90 21.71 -14.58
N LEU A 100 -4.09 21.10 -14.42
CA LEU A 100 -5.32 21.63 -15.00
C LEU A 100 -5.58 23.06 -14.53
N ASN A 101 -5.45 23.30 -13.22
CA ASN A 101 -5.67 24.62 -12.65
C ASN A 101 -4.67 25.67 -13.15
N LEU A 102 -3.41 25.28 -13.37
CA LEU A 102 -2.40 26.15 -13.96
C LEU A 102 -2.69 26.48 -15.44
N ALA A 103 -3.25 25.52 -16.18
CA ALA A 103 -3.74 25.73 -17.54
C ALA A 103 -5.06 26.54 -17.60
N GLY A 104 -5.55 27.07 -16.47
CA GLY A 104 -6.82 27.80 -16.39
C GLY A 104 -8.07 26.91 -16.43
N ILE A 105 -7.91 25.59 -16.36
CA ILE A 105 -8.99 24.61 -16.38
C ILE A 105 -9.39 24.30 -14.94
N LYS A 106 -10.65 24.51 -14.59
CA LYS A 106 -11.17 24.12 -13.27
C LYS A 106 -11.06 22.60 -13.10
N PRO A 107 -10.37 22.09 -12.07
CA PRO A 107 -10.23 20.65 -11.87
C PRO A 107 -11.60 19.95 -11.72
N PRO A 108 -11.83 18.82 -12.42
CA PRO A 108 -13.07 18.05 -12.29
C PRO A 108 -13.28 17.52 -10.87
N LYS A 109 -14.55 17.50 -10.41
CA LYS A 109 -14.92 17.05 -9.06
C LYS A 109 -14.59 15.59 -8.76
N HIS A 110 -14.46 14.75 -9.80
CA HIS A 110 -14.19 13.31 -9.64
C HIS A 110 -12.69 13.00 -9.41
N MET A 111 -11.79 13.97 -9.62
CA MET A 111 -10.38 13.78 -9.30
C MET A 111 -10.20 13.60 -7.80
N GLN A 112 -9.34 12.65 -7.41
CA GLN A 112 -9.10 12.31 -6.01
C GLN A 112 -8.15 13.29 -5.31
N GLY A 113 -7.22 13.89 -6.08
CA GLY A 113 -6.29 14.89 -5.57
C GLY A 113 -6.85 16.30 -5.60
N TYR A 114 -6.06 17.23 -5.07
CA TYR A 114 -6.45 18.61 -4.81
C TYR A 114 -5.41 19.57 -5.36
N ALA A 115 -5.81 20.46 -6.27
CA ALA A 115 -4.91 21.49 -6.79
C ALA A 115 -4.32 22.31 -5.63
N PHE A 116 -2.99 22.42 -5.52
CA PHE A 116 -2.35 23.18 -4.43
C PHE A 116 -1.86 24.57 -4.84
N MET A 117 -1.92 24.90 -6.13
CA MET A 117 -1.57 26.20 -6.70
C MET A 117 -2.48 26.51 -7.91
N GLY A 118 -2.50 27.77 -8.37
CA GLY A 118 -3.42 28.29 -9.39
C GLY A 118 -4.75 28.82 -8.84
N LYS A 119 -5.61 29.37 -9.73
CA LYS A 119 -6.84 30.10 -9.37
C LYS A 119 -7.85 29.31 -8.53
N HIS A 120 -7.98 28.01 -8.78
CA HIS A 120 -8.88 27.09 -8.07
C HIS A 120 -8.15 26.22 -7.04
N ALA A 121 -7.06 26.72 -6.44
CA ALA A 121 -6.31 25.97 -5.43
C ALA A 121 -7.19 25.63 -4.22
N ALA A 122 -7.10 24.38 -3.76
CA ALA A 122 -7.81 23.89 -2.60
C ALA A 122 -7.06 24.20 -1.30
N PRO A 123 -7.79 24.34 -0.17
CA PRO A 123 -7.18 24.36 1.16
C PRO A 123 -6.26 23.15 1.38
N GLU A 124 -5.30 23.31 2.29
CA GLU A 124 -4.43 22.21 2.71
C GLU A 124 -5.28 21.04 3.22
N GLN A 125 -4.96 19.83 2.75
CA GLN A 125 -5.63 18.63 3.23
C GLN A 125 -5.01 18.18 4.55
N PRO A 126 -5.81 17.75 5.54
CA PRO A 126 -5.29 17.33 6.83
C PRO A 126 -4.50 16.02 6.78
N TYR A 127 -4.67 15.26 5.69
CA TYR A 127 -4.13 13.91 5.53
C TYR A 127 -3.60 13.69 4.12
N ILE A 128 -2.53 12.90 4.02
CA ILE A 128 -2.14 12.22 2.78
C ILE A 128 -2.19 10.71 3.00
N TYR A 129 -2.34 10.00 1.90
CA TYR A 129 -2.61 8.57 1.90
C TYR A 129 -1.63 7.84 1.00
N GLY A 130 -1.40 6.57 1.32
CA GLY A 130 -0.55 5.68 0.54
C GLY A 130 -1.08 4.25 0.64
N PHE A 131 -0.60 3.39 -0.24
CA PHE A 131 -0.96 1.98 -0.16
C PHE A 131 0.18 1.10 -0.71
N ARG A 132 0.07 -0.18 -0.39
CA ARG A 132 0.86 -1.26 -1.01
C ARG A 132 -0.11 -2.38 -1.36
N GLY A 133 -0.04 -2.83 -2.60
CA GLY A 133 -0.87 -3.88 -3.19
C GLY A 133 0.01 -5.04 -3.69
N ARG A 134 0.05 -5.25 -5.00
CA ARG A 134 1.00 -6.16 -5.66
C ARG A 134 2.37 -5.49 -5.84
N MET A 135 3.45 -6.20 -5.53
CA MET A 135 4.84 -5.81 -5.82
C MET A 135 5.49 -6.97 -6.57
N ASP A 136 5.66 -6.79 -7.88
CA ASP A 136 6.14 -7.84 -8.79
C ASP A 136 5.32 -9.14 -8.60
N GLU A 137 5.95 -10.22 -8.12
CA GLU A 137 5.36 -11.54 -7.88
C GLU A 137 4.70 -11.71 -6.49
N ARG A 138 4.71 -10.68 -5.63
CA ARG A 138 4.16 -10.77 -4.26
C ARG A 138 2.93 -9.88 -4.09
N TYR A 139 1.92 -10.42 -3.41
CA TYR A 139 0.72 -9.68 -3.04
C TYR A 139 0.74 -9.30 -1.55
N ASP A 140 0.28 -8.10 -1.22
CA ASP A 140 0.01 -7.62 0.11
C ASP A 140 -1.18 -6.64 0.07
N MET A 141 -1.78 -6.33 1.22
CA MET A 141 -2.80 -5.29 1.29
C MET A 141 -2.55 -4.40 2.49
N VAL A 142 -1.93 -3.25 2.20
CA VAL A 142 -1.59 -2.24 3.18
C VAL A 142 -2.20 -0.91 2.79
N ARG A 143 -2.76 -0.20 3.76
CA ARG A 143 -3.30 1.16 3.59
C ARG A 143 -2.70 2.09 4.62
N VAL A 144 -2.39 3.30 4.19
CA VAL A 144 -1.69 4.28 5.00
C VAL A 144 -2.43 5.60 4.98
N VAL A 145 -2.49 6.23 6.14
CA VAL A 145 -2.83 7.66 6.27
C VAL A 145 -1.81 8.30 7.20
N ARG A 146 -1.39 9.51 6.88
CA ARG A 146 -0.61 10.34 7.79
C ARG A 146 -1.10 11.76 7.83
N ASP A 147 -0.90 12.40 8.97
CA ASP A 147 -0.93 13.85 9.10
C ASP A 147 0.52 14.41 9.08
N LYS A 148 0.71 15.64 9.58
CA LYS A 148 2.04 16.27 9.65
C LYS A 148 3.01 15.56 10.60
N ARG A 149 2.52 14.79 11.57
CA ARG A 149 3.35 14.16 12.63
C ARG A 149 3.22 12.64 12.69
N TYR A 150 2.00 12.12 12.61
CA TYR A 150 1.73 10.71 12.82
C TYR A 150 1.43 10.00 11.50
N ILE A 151 1.92 8.77 11.38
CA ILE A 151 1.59 7.86 10.29
C ILE A 151 0.94 6.61 10.87
N TYR A 152 -0.19 6.22 10.29
CA TYR A 152 -0.93 5.01 10.60
C TYR A 152 -0.90 4.08 9.41
N ILE A 153 -0.60 2.81 9.67
CA ILE A 153 -0.51 1.75 8.67
C ILE A 153 -1.46 0.63 9.06
N ARG A 154 -2.35 0.25 8.15
CA ARG A 154 -3.29 -0.85 8.30
C ARG A 154 -2.86 -2.02 7.43
N ASN A 155 -2.50 -3.14 8.06
CA ASN A 155 -2.12 -4.39 7.40
C ASN A 155 -3.29 -5.37 7.38
N TYR A 156 -3.92 -5.59 6.23
CA TYR A 156 -5.00 -6.57 6.08
C TYR A 156 -4.48 -8.01 5.92
N MET A 157 -3.19 -8.19 5.65
CA MET A 157 -2.52 -9.51 5.60
C MET A 157 -1.37 -9.61 6.62
N PRO A 158 -1.65 -9.56 7.93
CA PRO A 158 -0.61 -9.51 8.97
C PRO A 158 0.18 -10.83 9.11
N HIS A 159 -0.34 -11.94 8.60
CA HIS A 159 0.35 -13.24 8.59
C HIS A 159 1.54 -13.29 7.61
N LYS A 160 1.58 -12.37 6.63
CA LYS A 160 2.73 -12.23 5.74
C LYS A 160 3.84 -11.45 6.45
N ILE A 161 5.07 -11.91 6.28
CA ILE A 161 6.25 -11.14 6.73
C ILE A 161 6.31 -9.79 6.04
N TYR A 162 7.04 -8.83 6.60
CA TYR A 162 7.30 -7.58 5.89
C TYR A 162 8.07 -7.92 4.59
N GLY A 163 9.35 -8.25 4.70
CA GLY A 163 10.28 -8.56 3.61
C GLY A 163 10.03 -9.88 2.89
N GLN A 164 8.87 -10.02 2.23
CA GLN A 164 8.61 -11.11 1.30
C GLN A 164 9.72 -11.16 0.24
N TYR A 165 10.14 -12.37 -0.16
CA TYR A 165 11.13 -12.53 -1.21
C TYR A 165 10.60 -11.97 -2.52
N ILE A 166 11.31 -10.96 -3.06
CA ILE A 166 11.04 -10.36 -4.35
C ILE A 166 12.35 -10.38 -5.14
N SER A 167 12.35 -11.02 -6.32
CA SER A 167 13.54 -11.26 -7.13
C SER A 167 14.39 -10.01 -7.35
N TYR A 168 13.76 -8.89 -7.75
CA TYR A 168 14.45 -7.62 -7.97
C TYR A 168 15.09 -7.04 -6.69
N MET A 169 14.40 -7.13 -5.55
CA MET A 169 14.91 -6.61 -4.27
C MET A 169 16.15 -7.37 -3.81
N PHE A 170 16.21 -8.67 -4.09
CA PHE A 170 17.35 -9.53 -3.76
C PHE A 170 18.53 -9.39 -4.71
N LYS A 171 18.43 -8.59 -5.79
CA LYS A 171 19.60 -8.20 -6.59
C LYS A 171 20.50 -7.18 -5.86
N THR A 172 19.97 -6.45 -4.88
CA THR A 172 20.74 -5.47 -4.10
C THR A 172 21.60 -6.18 -3.05
N PRO A 173 22.94 -5.98 -3.02
CA PRO A 173 23.83 -6.63 -2.04
C PRO A 173 23.43 -6.37 -0.59
N THR A 174 22.98 -5.16 -0.26
CA THR A 174 22.46 -4.84 1.09
C THR A 174 21.30 -5.75 1.52
N THR A 175 20.37 -6.08 0.62
CA THR A 175 19.26 -6.99 0.94
C THR A 175 19.76 -8.39 1.31
N GLN A 176 20.70 -8.92 0.52
CA GLN A 176 21.28 -10.26 0.71
C GLN A 176 22.01 -10.34 2.06
N VAL A 177 22.91 -9.38 2.33
CA VAL A 177 23.63 -9.33 3.61
C VAL A 177 22.67 -9.17 4.79
N TRP A 178 21.63 -8.34 4.67
CA TRP A 178 20.64 -8.17 5.73
C TRP A 178 19.85 -9.45 5.99
N HIS A 179 19.47 -10.18 4.95
CA HIS A 179 18.80 -11.47 5.04
C HIS A 179 19.69 -12.53 5.70
N ASP A 180 20.96 -12.64 5.30
CA ASP A 180 21.87 -13.65 5.84
C ASP A 180 22.21 -13.39 7.32
N LEU A 181 22.37 -12.12 7.70
CA LEU A 181 22.58 -11.75 9.11
C LEU A 181 21.36 -12.06 9.97
N TYR A 182 20.13 -11.97 9.43
CA TYR A 182 18.92 -12.35 10.13
C TYR A 182 18.92 -13.84 10.47
N HIS A 183 19.17 -14.69 9.48
CA HIS A 183 19.21 -16.16 9.68
C HIS A 183 20.41 -16.61 10.51
N ALA A 184 21.50 -15.84 10.53
CA ALA A 184 22.63 -16.06 11.43
C ALA A 184 22.38 -15.57 12.87
N GLY A 185 21.22 -14.97 13.17
CA GLY A 185 20.91 -14.44 14.50
C GLY A 185 21.75 -13.24 14.93
N LYS A 186 22.31 -12.49 13.97
CA LYS A 186 23.28 -11.39 14.22
C LYS A 186 22.64 -10.00 14.22
N LEU A 187 21.33 -9.91 14.01
CA LEU A 187 20.60 -8.65 13.95
C LEU A 187 19.96 -8.28 15.29
N ASN A 188 19.87 -6.98 15.56
CA ASN A 188 19.08 -6.50 16.70
C ASN A 188 17.56 -6.57 16.39
N ALA A 189 16.73 -6.29 17.40
CA ALA A 189 15.28 -6.38 17.28
C ALA A 189 14.67 -5.49 16.17
N ALA A 190 15.19 -4.27 15.98
CA ALA A 190 14.71 -3.35 14.96
C ALA A 190 15.05 -3.85 13.55
N GLN A 191 16.28 -4.34 13.37
CA GLN A 191 16.76 -4.90 12.10
C GLN A 191 16.06 -6.22 11.76
N SER A 192 15.76 -7.06 12.75
CA SER A 192 15.09 -8.35 12.55
C SER A 192 13.63 -8.22 12.15
N ARG A 193 12.95 -7.13 12.55
CA ARG A 193 11.50 -6.95 12.33
C ARG A 193 11.10 -7.09 10.87
N PHE A 194 11.93 -6.62 9.93
CA PHE A 194 11.63 -6.70 8.49
C PHE A 194 11.46 -8.14 8.00
N TRP A 195 12.06 -9.11 8.67
CA TRP A 195 11.98 -10.52 8.28
C TRP A 195 10.93 -11.30 9.08
N GLN A 196 10.11 -10.60 9.87
CA GLN A 196 9.05 -11.16 10.71
C GLN A 196 7.66 -10.79 10.18
N THR A 197 6.63 -11.45 10.71
CA THR A 197 5.23 -11.07 10.48
C THR A 197 4.91 -9.70 11.07
N LYS A 198 3.86 -9.06 10.54
CA LYS A 198 3.46 -7.70 10.91
C LYS A 198 2.19 -7.68 11.76
N PRO A 199 2.00 -6.67 12.64
CA PRO A 199 0.73 -6.52 13.35
C PRO A 199 -0.36 -6.01 12.39
N ALA A 200 -1.62 -6.17 12.79
CA ALA A 200 -2.76 -5.67 12.01
C ALA A 200 -2.74 -4.14 11.84
N GLU A 201 -2.20 -3.44 12.84
CA GLU A 201 -2.15 -1.98 12.90
C GLU A 201 -0.78 -1.50 13.40
N GLU A 202 -0.30 -0.42 12.79
CA GLU A 202 0.91 0.28 13.20
C GLU A 202 0.64 1.78 13.31
N LEU A 203 1.21 2.44 14.32
CA LEU A 203 1.16 3.88 14.51
C LEU A 203 2.55 4.37 14.89
N TYR A 204 3.06 5.39 14.20
CA TYR A 204 4.38 5.97 14.49
C TYR A 204 4.30 7.49 14.64
N ASP A 205 5.13 8.03 15.53
CA ASP A 205 5.33 9.45 15.75
C ASP A 205 6.59 9.92 15.03
N LEU A 206 6.46 10.50 13.84
CA LEU A 206 7.60 10.87 13.00
C LEU A 206 8.47 11.98 13.61
N ALA A 207 7.99 12.69 14.63
CA ALA A 207 8.78 13.70 15.34
C ALA A 207 9.80 13.07 16.30
N ASN A 208 9.46 11.93 16.90
CA ASN A 208 10.29 11.26 17.91
C ASN A 208 10.87 9.91 17.42
N ASP A 209 10.32 9.37 16.34
CA ASP A 209 10.67 8.07 15.75
C ASP A 209 10.65 8.19 14.22
N ARG A 210 11.65 8.89 13.68
CA ARG A 210 11.79 9.12 12.24
C ARG A 210 11.88 7.83 11.43
N ASP A 211 12.48 6.78 12.00
CA ASP A 211 12.72 5.50 11.34
C ASP A 211 11.55 4.52 11.49
N GLU A 212 10.50 4.89 12.22
CA GLU A 212 9.27 4.12 12.40
C GLU A 212 9.56 2.73 13.00
N VAL A 213 10.39 2.69 14.06
CA VAL A 213 10.79 1.46 14.75
C VAL A 213 10.00 1.20 16.04
N ASN A 214 9.26 2.18 16.55
CA ASN A 214 8.49 2.08 17.80
C ASN A 214 6.98 2.14 17.51
N ASN A 215 6.33 0.99 17.35
CA ASN A 215 4.90 0.94 17.07
C ASN A 215 4.07 1.33 18.32
N LEU A 216 3.31 2.41 18.20
CA LEU A 216 2.46 3.00 19.24
C LEU A 216 1.01 2.51 19.22
N ALA A 217 0.63 1.58 18.33
CA ALA A 217 -0.76 1.13 18.19
C ALA A 217 -1.35 0.52 19.48
N GLY A 218 -0.51 -0.11 20.32
CA GLY A 218 -0.92 -0.62 21.64
C GLY A 218 -0.89 0.41 22.78
N SER A 219 -0.48 1.66 22.52
CA SER A 219 -0.26 2.67 23.54
C SER A 219 -1.57 3.34 23.96
N LYS A 220 -1.96 3.20 25.24
CA LYS A 220 -3.13 3.89 25.81
C LYS A 220 -3.07 5.42 25.61
N LYS A 221 -1.88 6.01 25.69
CA LYS A 221 -1.65 7.46 25.49
C LYS A 221 -1.95 7.93 24.07
N HIS A 222 -1.88 7.04 23.08
CA HIS A 222 -2.07 7.37 21.66
C HIS A 222 -3.39 6.82 21.10
N ALA A 223 -4.28 6.30 21.96
CA ALA A 223 -5.52 5.65 21.54
C ALA A 223 -6.42 6.57 20.69
N ASP A 224 -6.54 7.85 21.05
CA ASP A 224 -7.34 8.81 20.29
C ASP A 224 -6.73 9.15 18.94
N ILE A 225 -5.39 9.19 18.85
CA ILE A 225 -4.65 9.42 17.60
C ILE A 225 -4.86 8.22 16.67
N LEU A 226 -4.69 7.00 17.18
CA LEU A 226 -4.96 5.76 16.45
C LEU A 226 -6.41 5.73 15.93
N LYS A 227 -7.39 6.01 16.79
CA LYS A 227 -8.82 6.04 16.42
C LYS A 227 -9.11 7.07 15.33
N ARG A 228 -8.55 8.27 15.44
CA ARG A 228 -8.71 9.36 14.46
C ARG A 228 -8.15 8.96 13.09
N LEU A 229 -6.91 8.47 13.04
CA LEU A 229 -6.26 8.08 11.79
C LEU A 229 -6.91 6.82 11.18
N ARG A 230 -7.27 5.82 11.99
CA ARG A 230 -8.05 4.66 11.52
C ARG A 230 -9.36 5.11 10.86
N LYS A 231 -10.09 6.04 11.49
CA LYS A 231 -11.33 6.59 10.92
C LYS A 231 -11.07 7.30 9.59
N ALA A 232 -10.01 8.09 9.48
CA ALA A 232 -9.64 8.78 8.24
C ALA A 232 -9.29 7.80 7.11
N GLN A 233 -8.49 6.77 7.40
CA GLN A 233 -8.13 5.74 6.41
C GLN A 233 -9.36 4.95 5.93
N ARG A 234 -10.23 4.52 6.85
CA ARG A 234 -11.49 3.83 6.49
C ARG A 234 -12.41 4.75 5.67
N ALA A 235 -12.55 6.02 6.07
CA ALA A 235 -13.38 6.98 5.35
C ALA A 235 -12.89 7.20 3.91
N LEU A 236 -11.57 7.26 3.68
CA LEU A 236 -11.04 7.32 2.32
C LEU A 236 -11.40 6.05 1.54
N ALA A 237 -11.14 4.86 2.10
CA ALA A 237 -11.40 3.60 1.41
C ALA A 237 -12.84 3.49 0.91
N VAL A 238 -13.81 3.88 1.75
CA VAL A 238 -15.23 3.95 1.36
C VAL A 238 -15.47 4.99 0.28
N LYS A 239 -14.95 6.21 0.46
CA LYS A 239 -15.12 7.32 -0.48
C LYS A 239 -14.62 6.96 -1.89
N ILE A 240 -13.48 6.29 -1.99
CA ILE A 240 -12.87 5.94 -3.28
C ILE A 240 -13.33 4.59 -3.83
N ARG A 241 -14.24 3.90 -3.12
CA ARG A 241 -14.70 2.56 -3.51
C ARG A 241 -13.53 1.59 -3.71
N ASP A 242 -12.62 1.53 -2.74
CA ASP A 242 -11.33 0.84 -2.84
C ASP A 242 -11.46 -0.64 -3.27
N VAL A 243 -11.30 -0.90 -4.57
CA VAL A 243 -11.44 -2.25 -5.13
C VAL A 243 -10.37 -3.22 -4.66
N GLY A 244 -9.32 -2.77 -3.97
CA GLY A 244 -8.27 -3.65 -3.45
C GLY A 244 -8.72 -4.57 -2.31
N PHE A 245 -9.96 -4.43 -1.82
CA PHE A 245 -10.60 -5.44 -0.95
C PHE A 245 -11.08 -6.67 -1.74
N LEU A 246 -11.08 -6.65 -3.06
CA LEU A 246 -11.30 -7.82 -3.90
C LEU A 246 -9.94 -8.42 -4.29
N PRO A 247 -9.81 -9.76 -4.34
CA PRO A 247 -8.68 -10.39 -5.01
C PRO A 247 -8.67 -10.02 -6.51
N GLU A 248 -7.49 -9.97 -7.12
CA GLU A 248 -7.29 -9.45 -8.50
C GLU A 248 -8.19 -10.17 -9.52
N GLY A 249 -8.29 -11.50 -9.44
CA GLY A 249 -9.19 -12.29 -10.28
C GLY A 249 -10.67 -11.90 -10.15
N GLU A 250 -11.12 -11.50 -8.96
CA GLU A 250 -12.50 -11.02 -8.76
C GLU A 250 -12.74 -9.61 -9.27
N ILE A 251 -11.72 -8.73 -9.25
CA ILE A 251 -11.83 -7.42 -9.88
C ILE A 251 -12.16 -7.62 -11.37
N HIS A 252 -11.40 -8.46 -12.05
CA HIS A 252 -11.59 -8.72 -13.48
C HIS A 252 -12.87 -9.50 -13.79
N SER A 253 -13.18 -10.55 -13.04
CA SER A 253 -14.40 -11.35 -13.30
C SER A 253 -15.68 -10.56 -13.07
N ARG A 254 -15.73 -9.71 -12.03
CA ARG A 254 -16.88 -8.84 -11.74
C ARG A 254 -16.99 -7.68 -12.74
N SER A 255 -15.87 -7.20 -13.28
CA SER A 255 -15.85 -6.14 -14.30
C SER A 255 -16.33 -6.60 -15.67
N GLY A 256 -16.11 -7.88 -16.03
CA GLY A 256 -16.36 -8.35 -17.39
C GLY A 256 -15.55 -7.53 -18.40
N GLU A 257 -16.24 -6.97 -19.40
CA GLU A 257 -15.63 -6.07 -20.40
C GLU A 257 -15.57 -4.59 -19.94
N GLY A 258 -16.18 -4.25 -18.81
CA GLY A 258 -16.24 -2.89 -18.28
C GLY A 258 -15.00 -2.49 -17.48
N ALA A 259 -14.92 -1.21 -17.09
CA ALA A 259 -13.82 -0.73 -16.26
C ALA A 259 -14.00 -1.17 -14.79
N PRO A 260 -12.91 -1.52 -14.09
CA PRO A 260 -12.93 -1.73 -12.63
C PRO A 260 -13.49 -0.54 -11.84
N TYR A 261 -13.34 0.68 -12.38
CA TYR A 261 -13.94 1.87 -11.79
C TYR A 261 -15.48 1.78 -11.74
N ASP A 262 -16.12 1.40 -12.83
CA ASP A 262 -17.58 1.30 -12.91
C ASP A 262 -18.12 0.17 -12.04
N MET A 263 -17.44 -0.99 -12.05
CA MET A 263 -17.74 -2.11 -11.14
C MET A 263 -17.60 -1.68 -9.68
N GLY A 264 -16.53 -0.95 -9.35
CA GLY A 264 -16.27 -0.43 -8.01
C GLY A 264 -17.39 0.46 -7.48
N HIS A 265 -18.06 1.21 -8.37
CA HIS A 265 -19.16 2.13 -8.05
C HIS A 265 -20.55 1.51 -8.21
N ASN A 266 -20.65 0.19 -8.41
CA ASN A 266 -21.91 -0.53 -8.51
C ASN A 266 -22.13 -1.44 -7.29
N ASP A 267 -22.95 -1.00 -6.33
CA ASP A 267 -23.20 -1.75 -5.08
C ASP A 267 -23.88 -3.11 -5.28
N LYS A 268 -24.49 -3.37 -6.45
CA LYS A 268 -25.08 -4.69 -6.75
C LYS A 268 -23.99 -5.74 -7.00
N VAL A 269 -22.86 -5.33 -7.59
CA VAL A 269 -21.77 -6.21 -8.00
C VAL A 269 -20.62 -6.17 -7.00
N TYR A 270 -20.45 -5.05 -6.29
CA TYR A 270 -19.46 -4.88 -5.25
C TYR A 270 -20.05 -4.23 -3.99
N PRO A 271 -20.52 -5.04 -3.01
CA PRO A 271 -21.01 -4.54 -1.73
C PRO A 271 -19.84 -4.14 -0.82
N MET A 272 -19.10 -3.09 -1.19
CA MET A 272 -17.78 -2.73 -0.65
C MET A 272 -17.72 -2.69 0.87
N GLU A 273 -18.65 -2.02 1.56
CA GLU A 273 -18.57 -1.93 3.02
C GLU A 273 -18.71 -3.29 3.70
N ARG A 274 -19.51 -4.20 3.13
CA ARG A 274 -19.65 -5.57 3.64
C ARG A 274 -18.36 -6.37 3.44
N VAL A 275 -17.74 -6.25 2.27
CA VAL A 275 -16.44 -6.90 1.97
C VAL A 275 -15.34 -6.33 2.86
N MET A 276 -15.28 -5.00 3.02
CA MET A 276 -14.30 -4.34 3.88
C MET A 276 -14.46 -4.75 5.35
N ASN A 277 -15.69 -4.84 5.86
CA ASN A 277 -15.94 -5.33 7.22
C ASN A 277 -15.46 -6.77 7.39
N ALA A 278 -15.68 -7.65 6.39
CA ALA A 278 -15.14 -9.01 6.41
C ALA A 278 -13.60 -9.02 6.46
N ALA A 279 -12.94 -8.14 5.70
CA ALA A 279 -11.48 -7.98 5.73
C ALA A 279 -10.96 -7.47 7.09
N GLU A 280 -11.69 -6.56 7.73
CA GLU A 280 -11.38 -6.07 9.08
C GLU A 280 -11.48 -7.19 10.12
N ILE A 281 -12.58 -7.95 10.11
CA ILE A 281 -12.79 -9.15 10.96
C ILE A 281 -11.65 -10.16 10.72
N ALA A 282 -11.33 -10.44 9.46
CA ALA A 282 -10.27 -11.37 9.09
C ALA A 282 -8.89 -10.96 9.63
N SER A 283 -8.56 -9.67 9.65
CA SER A 283 -7.20 -9.22 9.92
C SER A 283 -6.94 -8.71 11.35
N MET A 284 -7.96 -8.31 12.12
CA MET A 284 -7.78 -7.79 13.48
C MET A 284 -7.43 -8.85 14.55
N LYS A 285 -7.50 -10.15 14.23
CA LYS A 285 -7.18 -11.28 15.13
C LYS A 285 -7.88 -11.25 16.51
N SER A 286 -8.97 -10.52 16.67
CA SER A 286 -9.76 -10.54 17.91
C SER A 286 -10.47 -11.89 18.09
N GLU A 287 -10.74 -12.30 19.33
CA GLU A 287 -11.49 -13.54 19.62
C GLU A 287 -12.93 -13.53 19.07
N PRO A 288 -13.72 -12.44 19.20
CA PRO A 288 -15.05 -12.37 18.60
C PRO A 288 -15.05 -12.65 17.09
N ALA A 289 -14.01 -12.19 16.38
CA ALA A 289 -13.89 -12.40 14.95
C ALA A 289 -13.84 -13.89 14.58
N ARG A 290 -13.32 -14.79 15.41
CA ARG A 290 -13.29 -16.24 15.08
C ARG A 290 -14.69 -16.81 14.88
N LYS A 291 -15.65 -16.42 15.74
CA LYS A 291 -17.05 -16.87 15.62
C LYS A 291 -17.71 -16.30 14.37
N GLU A 292 -17.37 -15.07 14.02
CA GLU A 292 -17.89 -14.41 12.83
C GLU A 292 -17.37 -15.05 11.53
N LEU A 293 -16.11 -15.49 11.48
CA LEU A 293 -15.55 -16.17 10.30
C LEU A 293 -16.35 -17.40 9.86
N ALA A 294 -16.85 -18.19 10.82
CA ALA A 294 -17.67 -19.38 10.53
C ALA A 294 -19.00 -19.02 9.84
N LYS A 295 -19.54 -17.83 10.08
CA LYS A 295 -20.72 -17.31 9.38
C LYS A 295 -20.36 -16.71 8.02
N LEU A 296 -19.23 -16.01 7.94
CA LEU A 296 -18.83 -15.31 6.72
C LEU A 296 -18.37 -16.25 5.61
N ILE A 297 -17.82 -17.42 5.96
CA ILE A 297 -17.32 -18.39 4.96
C ILE A 297 -18.44 -19.04 4.13
N THR A 298 -19.70 -18.92 4.55
CA THR A 298 -20.88 -19.39 3.80
C THR A 298 -21.68 -18.24 3.18
N ASP A 299 -21.15 -17.01 3.18
CA ASP A 299 -21.83 -15.84 2.61
C ASP A 299 -22.06 -16.00 1.09
N LYS A 300 -23.13 -15.42 0.57
CA LYS A 300 -23.43 -15.43 -0.87
C LYS A 300 -22.38 -14.73 -1.75
N ASP A 301 -21.63 -13.77 -1.21
CA ASP A 301 -20.60 -13.04 -1.96
C ASP A 301 -19.22 -13.65 -1.75
N SER A 302 -18.56 -13.98 -2.85
CA SER A 302 -17.27 -14.68 -2.84
C SER A 302 -16.15 -13.88 -2.19
N ALA A 303 -16.15 -12.55 -2.25
CA ALA A 303 -15.13 -11.74 -1.58
C ALA A 303 -15.29 -11.77 -0.06
N VAL A 304 -16.53 -11.89 0.44
CA VAL A 304 -16.79 -12.09 1.88
C VAL A 304 -16.24 -13.46 2.30
N ARG A 305 -16.53 -14.51 1.52
CA ARG A 305 -15.99 -15.86 1.78
C ARG A 305 -14.47 -15.91 1.70
N TYR A 306 -13.87 -15.21 0.73
CA TYR A 306 -12.42 -15.07 0.58
C TYR A 306 -11.79 -14.48 1.84
N TRP A 307 -12.33 -13.37 2.36
CA TRP A 307 -11.83 -12.79 3.60
C TRP A 307 -12.07 -13.68 4.81
N ALA A 308 -13.16 -14.47 4.82
CA ALA A 308 -13.40 -15.45 5.87
C ALA A 308 -12.31 -16.55 5.89
N ALA A 309 -12.04 -17.17 4.74
CA ALA A 309 -10.95 -18.15 4.59
C ALA A 309 -9.58 -17.54 4.93
N MET A 310 -9.32 -16.32 4.47
CA MET A 310 -8.12 -15.54 4.80
C MET A 310 -8.00 -15.30 6.32
N GLY A 311 -9.12 -15.09 7.01
CA GLY A 311 -9.16 -14.93 8.46
C GLY A 311 -8.73 -16.17 9.23
N TYR A 312 -9.05 -17.37 8.72
CA TYR A 312 -8.55 -18.64 9.25
C TYR A 312 -7.05 -18.77 9.02
N LEU A 313 -6.58 -18.54 7.78
CA LEU A 313 -5.16 -18.53 7.43
C LEU A 313 -4.36 -17.57 8.33
N ILE A 314 -4.88 -16.36 8.54
CA ILE A 314 -4.25 -15.31 9.35
C ILE A 314 -4.02 -15.73 10.81
N ARG A 315 -4.92 -16.55 11.37
CA ARG A 315 -4.91 -16.99 12.77
C ARG A 315 -4.16 -18.31 12.98
N GLY A 316 -3.83 -19.02 11.91
CA GLY A 316 -3.00 -20.22 11.94
C GLY A 316 -3.68 -21.47 12.51
N GLU A 317 -2.87 -22.40 13.02
CA GLU A 317 -3.25 -23.77 13.34
C GLU A 317 -4.56 -23.91 14.15
N LYS A 318 -4.68 -23.20 15.27
CA LYS A 318 -5.87 -23.31 16.13
C LYS A 318 -7.15 -22.89 15.41
N ALA A 319 -7.09 -21.85 14.58
CA ALA A 319 -8.26 -21.38 13.85
C ALA A 319 -8.60 -22.33 12.70
N VAL A 320 -7.60 -22.75 11.92
CA VAL A 320 -7.78 -23.72 10.83
C VAL A 320 -8.36 -25.03 11.35
N ALA A 321 -7.88 -25.54 12.48
CA ALA A 321 -8.44 -26.73 13.11
C ALA A 321 -9.92 -26.55 13.48
N SER A 322 -10.32 -25.37 13.98
CA SER A 322 -11.71 -25.08 14.35
C SER A 322 -12.65 -24.85 13.16
N GLY A 323 -12.13 -24.43 12.01
CA GLY A 323 -12.87 -24.19 10.77
C GLY A 323 -12.60 -25.22 9.68
N ARG A 324 -12.10 -26.41 10.05
CA ARG A 324 -11.53 -27.38 9.11
C ARG A 324 -12.54 -27.85 8.07
N GLU A 325 -13.75 -28.19 8.50
CA GLU A 325 -14.78 -28.67 7.58
C GLU A 325 -15.26 -27.57 6.63
N GLN A 326 -15.44 -26.34 7.13
CA GLN A 326 -15.79 -25.20 6.28
C GLN A 326 -14.70 -24.89 5.25
N LEU A 327 -13.42 -25.02 5.63
CA LEU A 327 -12.30 -24.84 4.69
C LEU A 327 -12.24 -25.96 3.65
N ARG A 328 -12.61 -27.20 4.01
CA ARG A 328 -12.70 -28.32 3.05
C ARG A 328 -13.83 -28.12 2.06
N GLU A 329 -14.99 -27.65 2.53
CA GLU A 329 -16.11 -27.28 1.65
C GLU A 329 -15.68 -26.18 0.67
N ALA A 330 -14.95 -25.17 1.17
CA ALA A 330 -14.43 -24.06 0.37
C ALA A 330 -13.40 -24.46 -0.70
N LEU A 331 -12.84 -25.68 -0.68
CA LEU A 331 -12.04 -26.20 -1.79
C LEU A 331 -12.86 -26.43 -3.07
N ASN A 332 -14.19 -26.47 -2.96
CA ASN A 332 -15.12 -26.62 -4.08
C ASN A 332 -15.87 -25.32 -4.40
N ASP A 333 -15.39 -24.17 -3.91
CA ASP A 333 -16.01 -22.87 -4.17
C ASP A 333 -15.94 -22.48 -5.65
N GLU A 334 -16.95 -21.75 -6.14
CA GLU A 334 -16.98 -21.20 -7.50
C GLU A 334 -15.87 -20.14 -7.73
N SER A 335 -15.48 -19.41 -6.69
CA SER A 335 -14.39 -18.43 -6.76
C SER A 335 -13.06 -19.11 -6.52
N THR A 336 -12.20 -19.10 -7.53
CA THR A 336 -10.83 -19.64 -7.44
C THR A 336 -10.02 -18.95 -6.34
N ALA A 337 -10.31 -17.69 -6.02
CA ALA A 337 -9.63 -16.98 -4.93
C ALA A 337 -9.99 -17.56 -3.55
N VAL A 338 -11.26 -17.98 -3.35
CA VAL A 338 -11.69 -18.67 -2.13
C VAL A 338 -11.01 -20.03 -2.04
N VAL A 339 -11.01 -20.79 -3.14
CA VAL A 339 -10.35 -22.11 -3.24
C VAL A 339 -8.87 -22.02 -2.89
N CYS A 340 -8.13 -21.07 -3.48
CA CYS A 340 -6.68 -20.95 -3.27
C CYS A 340 -6.34 -20.59 -1.82
N VAL A 341 -7.08 -19.69 -1.19
CA VAL A 341 -6.83 -19.31 0.22
C VAL A 341 -7.22 -20.44 1.18
N ALA A 342 -8.32 -21.14 0.91
CA ALA A 342 -8.72 -22.30 1.71
C ALA A 342 -7.67 -23.43 1.62
N ALA A 343 -7.17 -23.69 0.40
CA ALA A 343 -6.10 -24.64 0.16
C ALA A 343 -4.80 -24.19 0.85
N GLU A 344 -4.41 -22.91 0.79
CA GLU A 344 -3.23 -22.40 1.51
C GLU A 344 -3.36 -22.62 3.04
N ALA A 345 -4.54 -22.35 3.60
CA ALA A 345 -4.81 -22.55 5.03
C ALA A 345 -4.68 -24.03 5.44
N LEU A 346 -5.33 -24.93 4.68
CA LEU A 346 -5.29 -26.37 4.92
C LEU A 346 -3.91 -26.97 4.64
N GLY A 347 -3.21 -26.52 3.62
CA GLY A 347 -1.87 -26.98 3.28
C GLY A 347 -0.84 -26.62 4.37
N ARG A 348 -0.91 -25.39 4.88
CA ARG A 348 0.02 -24.91 5.92
C ARG A 348 -0.27 -25.47 7.30
N TYR A 349 -1.54 -25.63 7.66
CA TYR A 349 -1.93 -25.88 9.05
C TYR A 349 -2.85 -27.09 9.25
N GLY A 350 -3.35 -27.69 8.17
CA GLY A 350 -4.10 -28.95 8.20
C GLY A 350 -3.17 -30.16 8.42
N LYS A 351 -3.76 -31.35 8.43
CA LYS A 351 -3.02 -32.61 8.69
C LYS A 351 -3.44 -33.72 7.72
N GLY A 352 -2.48 -34.55 7.32
CA GLY A 352 -2.71 -35.74 6.51
C GLY A 352 -3.38 -35.40 5.19
N LYS A 353 -4.58 -35.97 4.95
CA LYS A 353 -5.34 -35.80 3.69
C LYS A 353 -5.60 -34.34 3.30
N ASP A 354 -5.70 -33.43 4.26
CA ASP A 354 -5.91 -32.01 3.95
C ASP A 354 -4.72 -31.40 3.19
N GLN A 355 -3.51 -31.77 3.58
CA GLN A 355 -2.30 -31.21 2.98
C GLN A 355 -2.14 -31.73 1.55
N SER A 356 -2.37 -33.02 1.34
CA SER A 356 -2.36 -33.60 -0.01
C SER A 356 -3.41 -32.95 -0.90
N ALA A 357 -4.66 -32.86 -0.44
CA ALA A 357 -5.73 -32.22 -1.21
C ALA A 357 -5.46 -30.74 -1.50
N ALA A 358 -4.89 -30.00 -0.53
CA ALA A 358 -4.50 -28.61 -0.72
C ALA A 358 -3.42 -28.45 -1.80
N VAL A 359 -2.38 -29.29 -1.78
CA VAL A 359 -1.30 -29.26 -2.78
C VAL A 359 -1.83 -29.58 -4.17
N ASP A 360 -2.65 -30.62 -4.31
CA ASP A 360 -3.24 -31.00 -5.60
C ASP A 360 -4.11 -29.86 -6.17
N THR A 361 -4.93 -29.24 -5.33
CA THR A 361 -5.76 -28.09 -5.69
C THR A 361 -4.90 -26.90 -6.14
N LEU A 362 -3.87 -26.53 -5.37
CA LEU A 362 -2.99 -25.42 -5.71
C LEU A 362 -2.20 -25.69 -7.00
N MET A 363 -1.70 -26.91 -7.22
CA MET A 363 -1.00 -27.29 -8.44
C MET A 363 -1.93 -27.24 -9.67
N LYS A 364 -3.19 -27.67 -9.52
CA LYS A 364 -4.20 -27.55 -10.57
C LYS A 364 -4.45 -26.09 -10.96
N HIS A 365 -4.49 -25.18 -10.00
CA HIS A 365 -4.74 -23.76 -10.24
C HIS A 365 -3.50 -22.95 -10.65
N ALA A 366 -2.29 -23.45 -10.38
CA ALA A 366 -1.04 -22.84 -10.82
C ALA A 366 -0.74 -23.06 -12.32
N ASP A 367 -1.43 -23.99 -12.98
CA ASP A 367 -1.29 -24.26 -14.41
C ASP A 367 -1.90 -23.11 -15.24
N VAL A 368 -1.05 -22.17 -15.64
CA VAL A 368 -1.43 -20.99 -16.45
C VAL A 368 -1.92 -21.32 -17.86
N SER A 369 -1.74 -22.57 -18.33
CA SER A 369 -2.34 -23.02 -19.59
C SER A 369 -3.83 -23.34 -19.45
N LYS A 370 -4.30 -23.55 -18.21
CA LYS A 370 -5.69 -23.93 -17.89
C LYS A 370 -6.43 -22.86 -17.08
N ASN A 371 -5.70 -21.99 -16.39
CA ASN A 371 -6.26 -20.98 -15.51
C ASN A 371 -5.86 -19.58 -15.94
N SER A 372 -6.63 -18.58 -15.49
CA SER A 372 -6.33 -17.18 -15.74
C SER A 372 -5.00 -16.76 -15.11
N VAL A 373 -4.31 -15.80 -15.73
CA VAL A 373 -3.14 -15.14 -15.11
C VAL A 373 -3.50 -14.39 -13.81
N PHE A 374 -4.79 -14.17 -13.56
CA PHE A 374 -5.33 -13.57 -12.34
C PHE A 374 -5.82 -14.59 -11.30
N THR A 375 -5.59 -15.89 -11.54
CA THR A 375 -5.81 -16.93 -10.53
C THR A 375 -4.77 -16.76 -9.43
N SER A 376 -5.24 -16.28 -8.27
CA SER A 376 -4.41 -15.80 -7.15
C SER A 376 -4.45 -16.71 -5.94
#